data_AF-A0A9X7U596-F1
#
_entry.id   AF-A0A9X7U596-F1
#
_cell.length_a   1.000
_cell.length_b   1.000
_cell.length_c   1.000
_cell.angle_alpha   90.00
_cell.angle_beta   90.00
_cell.angle_gamma   90.00
#
_symmetry.space_group_name_H-M   'P 1'
#
loop_
_entity.id
_entity.type
_entity.pdbx_description
1 polymer ?
#
loop_
_entity_poly.entity_id
_entity_poly.type
_entity_poly.pdbx_seq_one_letter_code
_entity_poly.pdbx_strand_id
1 'polypeptide(L)'
;MLINRNGVKGLTFVEVAEIVGIGASSIAYYFRRKELLAAACYTGTLDRIEAIVTAALHRATVQARVGAYLDGYIALHAAIRAGDAPPLAILSDMRALDEEVRAPLMEHYSRIFAQVRAFFGVVETEHDRVSHGARALILTEAIYWFPVTLDAYFVEDFARVRTTMIDIFLHGLTPANGLWRSGQVSLGEDAPGGTGGGQDFLRVATRLIGERGYRGASVEKIAAELNVTKGSFYHHNAAKDDVVLACFRRSYAVMAAAQRQADALSGNWLDRLAVTIESLLRVQMAGEWPLLRTTALQTLPPDVREEVLDLSRRVARHFSGMISDGIVDGSIRPVDPEIAGNIIMSSINAATELRVRDRSGAGLDEAVALYAAALAYGLLPSGAAVPAAI
;
A
#
# COMPACT_ATOMS: atom_id res chain seq x y z
N MET A 1 -13.65 13.80 9.48
CA MET A 1 -13.84 14.06 8.03
C MET A 1 -14.98 13.16 7.52
N LEU A 2 -16.11 13.74 7.09
CA LEU A 2 -17.28 12.99 6.61
C LEU A 2 -16.95 12.08 5.41
N ILE A 3 -16.11 12.57 4.49
CA ILE A 3 -15.64 11.83 3.32
C ILE A 3 -14.86 10.55 3.69
N ASN A 4 -14.10 10.53 4.78
CA ASN A 4 -13.37 9.33 5.19
C ASN A 4 -14.27 8.23 5.77
N ARG A 5 -15.43 8.62 6.32
CA ARG A 5 -16.40 7.67 6.90
C ARG A 5 -17.39 7.17 5.86
N ASN A 6 -17.89 8.10 5.04
CA ASN A 6 -19.02 7.85 4.16
C ASN A 6 -18.59 7.74 2.69
N GLY A 7 -17.33 8.06 2.37
CA GLY A 7 -16.80 8.25 1.00
C GLY A 7 -17.64 9.23 0.16
N VAL A 8 -17.33 9.33 -1.13
CA VAL A 8 -17.97 10.33 -2.02
C VAL A 8 -19.48 10.11 -2.16
N LYS A 9 -19.96 8.85 -2.20
CA LYS A 9 -21.39 8.57 -2.40
C LYS A 9 -22.25 9.06 -1.22
N GLY A 10 -21.77 8.88 0.01
CA GLY A 10 -22.45 9.31 1.23
C GLY A 10 -22.05 10.71 1.70
N LEU A 11 -21.38 11.50 0.84
CA LEU A 11 -21.13 12.91 1.07
C LEU A 11 -22.35 13.72 0.59
N THR A 12 -23.03 14.42 1.50
CA THR A 12 -24.14 15.31 1.13
C THR A 12 -23.83 16.75 1.50
N PHE A 13 -24.34 17.72 0.71
CA PHE A 13 -24.14 19.13 1.03
C PHE A 13 -24.82 19.56 2.32
N VAL A 14 -25.92 18.90 2.70
CA VAL A 14 -26.64 19.17 3.95
C VAL A 14 -25.76 18.80 5.14
N GLU A 15 -25.25 17.57 5.20
CA GLU A 15 -24.38 17.15 6.31
C GLU A 15 -23.08 17.97 6.38
N VAL A 16 -22.50 18.33 5.22
CA VAL A 16 -21.30 19.19 5.22
C VAL A 16 -21.64 20.59 5.73
N ALA A 17 -22.77 21.16 5.31
CA ALA A 17 -23.25 22.47 5.75
C ALA A 17 -23.46 22.53 7.27
N GLU A 18 -24.10 21.50 7.82
CA GLU A 18 -24.29 21.34 9.27
C GLU A 18 -22.95 21.29 10.02
N ILE A 19 -21.98 20.52 9.51
CA ILE A 19 -20.66 20.39 10.16
C ILE A 19 -19.88 21.70 10.14
N VAL A 20 -19.91 22.45 9.04
CA VAL A 20 -19.13 23.70 8.90
C VAL A 20 -19.90 24.95 9.34
N GLY A 21 -21.16 24.80 9.76
CA GLY A 21 -21.99 25.89 10.27
C GLY A 21 -22.42 26.91 9.22
N ILE A 22 -22.56 26.50 7.95
CA ILE A 22 -23.03 27.37 6.85
C ILE A 22 -24.29 26.81 6.20
N GLY A 23 -24.97 27.59 5.37
CA GLY A 23 -26.11 27.09 4.59
C GLY A 23 -25.69 26.13 3.47
N ALA A 24 -26.46 25.08 3.21
CA ALA A 24 -26.21 24.16 2.09
C ALA A 24 -26.20 24.86 0.72
N SER A 25 -26.95 25.97 0.58
CA SER A 25 -26.91 26.84 -0.60
C SER A 25 -25.55 27.52 -0.80
N SER A 26 -24.83 27.85 0.28
CA SER A 26 -23.48 28.40 0.21
C SER A 26 -22.46 27.38 -0.32
N ILE A 27 -22.59 26.11 0.06
CA ILE A 27 -21.74 25.03 -0.50
C ILE A 27 -22.08 24.80 -1.96
N ALA A 28 -23.37 24.74 -2.30
CA ALA A 28 -23.84 24.52 -3.67
C ALA A 28 -23.42 25.66 -4.62
N TYR A 29 -23.20 26.87 -4.11
CA TYR A 29 -22.65 27.99 -4.88
C TYR A 29 -21.22 27.71 -5.38
N TYR A 30 -20.36 27.13 -4.54
CA TYR A 30 -18.98 26.80 -4.91
C TYR A 30 -18.84 25.44 -5.61
N PHE A 31 -19.70 24.48 -5.26
CA PHE A 31 -19.63 23.11 -5.77
C PHE A 31 -20.96 22.70 -6.38
N ARG A 32 -20.98 22.55 -7.71
CA ARG A 32 -22.20 22.14 -8.43
C ARG A 32 -22.66 20.71 -8.13
N ARG A 33 -21.72 19.84 -7.75
CA ARG A 33 -21.95 18.43 -7.41
C ARG A 33 -20.98 17.98 -6.33
N LYS A 34 -21.36 16.97 -5.54
CA LYS A 34 -20.58 16.46 -4.40
C LYS A 34 -19.22 15.89 -4.80
N GLU A 35 -19.08 15.39 -6.02
CA GLU A 35 -17.83 14.87 -6.57
C GLU A 35 -16.77 15.97 -6.69
N LEU A 36 -17.18 17.21 -6.99
CA LEU A 36 -16.27 18.37 -7.04
C LEU A 36 -15.84 18.82 -5.64
N LEU A 37 -16.74 18.74 -4.66
CA LEU A 37 -16.40 18.99 -3.26
C LEU A 37 -15.40 17.91 -2.76
N ALA A 38 -15.65 16.64 -3.07
CA ALA A 38 -14.73 15.55 -2.76
C ALA A 38 -13.37 15.77 -3.42
N ALA A 39 -13.35 16.16 -4.70
CA ALA A 39 -12.13 16.49 -5.42
C ALA A 39 -11.33 17.59 -4.72
N ALA A 40 -11.98 18.67 -4.27
CA ALA A 40 -11.31 19.73 -3.50
C ALA A 40 -10.70 19.22 -2.18
N CYS A 41 -11.38 18.30 -1.47
CA CYS A 41 -10.81 17.66 -0.28
C CYS A 41 -9.57 16.80 -0.61
N TYR A 42 -9.60 16.07 -1.73
CA TYR A 42 -8.44 15.30 -2.19
C TYR A 42 -7.29 16.20 -2.64
N THR A 43 -7.57 17.28 -3.39
CA THR A 43 -6.58 18.29 -3.78
C THR A 43 -5.90 18.88 -2.55
N GLY A 44 -6.65 19.33 -1.53
CA GLY A 44 -6.06 19.86 -0.31
C GLY A 44 -5.21 18.84 0.47
N THR A 45 -5.50 17.54 0.34
CA THR A 45 -4.64 16.48 0.89
C THR A 45 -3.36 16.32 0.07
N LEU A 46 -3.48 16.27 -1.25
CA LEU A 46 -2.34 16.17 -2.17
C LEU A 46 -1.42 17.38 -2.05
N ASP A 47 -1.95 18.60 -1.92
CA ASP A 47 -1.18 19.83 -1.73
C ASP A 47 -0.31 19.77 -0.46
N ARG A 48 -0.87 19.30 0.65
CA ARG A 48 -0.14 19.15 1.93
C ARG A 48 0.98 18.12 1.82
N ILE A 49 0.71 17.02 1.12
CA ILE A 49 1.71 15.97 0.87
C ILE A 49 2.81 16.52 -0.05
N GLU A 50 2.43 17.20 -1.14
CA GLU A 50 3.37 17.78 -2.10
C GLU A 50 4.29 18.80 -1.43
N ALA A 51 3.76 19.63 -0.52
CA ALA A 51 4.56 20.58 0.25
C ALA A 51 5.65 19.87 1.09
N ILE A 52 5.31 18.75 1.74
CA ILE A 52 6.26 17.94 2.50
C ILE A 52 7.32 17.33 1.56
N VAL A 53 6.90 16.72 0.45
CA VAL A 53 7.82 16.12 -0.54
C VAL A 53 8.76 17.18 -1.13
N THR A 54 8.22 18.33 -1.51
CA THR A 54 8.98 19.44 -2.08
C THR A 54 10.02 19.93 -1.08
N ALA A 55 9.64 20.19 0.18
CA ALA A 55 10.57 20.61 1.21
C ALA A 55 11.69 19.58 1.47
N ALA A 56 11.35 18.29 1.44
CA ALA A 56 12.31 17.20 1.57
C ALA A 56 13.26 17.11 0.37
N LEU A 57 12.78 17.31 -0.86
CA LEU A 57 13.58 17.20 -2.10
C LEU A 57 14.78 18.16 -2.13
N HIS A 58 14.67 19.31 -1.47
CA HIS A 58 15.74 20.34 -1.40
C HIS A 58 16.93 19.92 -0.52
N ARG A 59 16.85 18.79 0.18
CA ARG A 59 17.96 18.29 1.00
C ARG A 59 19.06 17.67 0.12
N ALA A 60 20.30 17.83 0.55
CA ALA A 60 21.48 17.49 -0.24
C ALA A 60 21.68 15.98 -0.44
N THR A 61 21.38 15.16 0.57
CA THR A 61 21.61 13.71 0.55
C THR A 61 20.28 12.94 0.58
N VAL A 62 20.26 11.72 0.02
CA VAL A 62 19.10 10.83 0.08
C VAL A 62 18.63 10.65 1.53
N GLN A 63 19.56 10.41 2.45
CA GLN A 63 19.28 10.30 3.89
C GLN A 63 18.57 11.54 4.45
N ALA A 64 19.04 12.75 4.12
CA ALA A 64 18.42 13.97 4.59
C ALA A 64 17.03 14.21 3.96
N ARG A 65 16.83 13.79 2.70
CA ARG A 65 15.53 13.83 2.02
C ARG A 65 14.53 12.90 2.70
N VAL A 66 14.89 11.64 2.91
CA VAL A 66 14.05 10.65 3.62
C VAL A 66 13.76 11.14 5.05
N GLY A 67 14.76 11.65 5.77
CA GLY A 67 14.61 12.27 7.09
C GLY A 67 13.55 13.37 7.12
N ALA A 68 13.73 14.39 6.27
CA ALA A 68 12.81 15.53 6.19
C ALA A 68 11.39 15.12 5.74
N TYR A 69 11.29 14.07 4.91
CA TYR A 69 10.01 13.54 4.47
C TYR A 69 9.22 12.93 5.63
N LEU A 70 9.86 12.08 6.45
CA LEU A 70 9.24 11.51 7.64
C LEU A 70 8.92 12.60 8.68
N ASP A 71 9.81 13.57 8.88
CA ASP A 71 9.59 14.70 9.79
C ASP A 71 8.30 15.45 9.45
N GLY A 72 8.11 15.80 8.17
CA GLY A 72 6.92 16.51 7.72
C GLY A 72 5.64 15.73 7.98
N TYR A 73 5.64 14.41 7.74
CA TYR A 73 4.48 13.57 8.00
C TYR A 73 4.19 13.38 9.48
N ILE A 74 5.23 13.16 10.31
CA ILE A 74 5.06 13.03 11.75
C ILE A 74 4.50 14.32 12.35
N ALA A 75 5.06 15.47 11.98
CA ALA A 75 4.56 16.77 12.42
C ALA A 75 3.11 16.99 11.99
N LEU A 76 2.77 16.60 10.75
CA LEU A 76 1.41 16.68 10.23
C LEU A 76 0.43 15.83 11.05
N HIS A 77 0.80 14.58 11.36
CA HIS A 77 -0.02 13.68 12.15
C HIS A 77 -0.15 14.11 13.61
N ALA A 78 0.93 14.61 14.22
CA ALA A 78 0.89 15.19 15.56
C ALA A 78 -0.09 16.37 15.62
N ALA A 79 0.00 17.30 14.67
CA ALA A 79 -0.93 18.44 14.59
C ALA A 79 -2.39 18.00 14.39
N ILE A 80 -2.64 16.98 13.57
CA ILE A 80 -4.00 16.42 13.39
C ILE A 80 -4.54 15.84 14.70
N ARG A 81 -3.71 15.14 15.47
CA ARG A 81 -4.11 14.55 16.77
C ARG A 81 -4.33 15.59 17.85
N ALA A 82 -3.52 16.63 17.88
CA ALA A 82 -3.70 17.76 18.79
C ALA A 82 -4.95 18.59 18.46
N GLY A 83 -5.51 18.44 17.25
CA GLY A 83 -6.63 19.24 16.77
C GLY A 83 -6.20 20.54 16.09
N ASP A 84 -4.89 20.79 15.96
CA ASP A 84 -4.31 21.98 15.34
C ASP A 84 -4.36 21.96 13.81
N ALA A 85 -4.64 20.80 13.22
CA ALA A 85 -4.78 20.65 11.77
C ALA A 85 -5.95 19.74 11.39
N PRO A 86 -6.63 19.99 10.25
CA PRO A 86 -7.73 19.15 9.80
C PRO A 86 -7.22 17.77 9.35
N PRO A 87 -8.03 16.70 9.50
CA PRO A 87 -7.68 15.37 9.01
C PRO A 87 -7.49 15.35 7.50
N LEU A 88 -6.64 14.43 7.01
CA LEU A 88 -6.42 14.20 5.59
C LEU A 88 -7.54 13.35 4.99
N ALA A 89 -7.88 13.62 3.73
CA ALA A 89 -8.80 12.77 2.97
C ALA A 89 -8.10 11.48 2.56
N ILE A 90 -8.80 10.36 2.67
CA ILE A 90 -8.29 9.07 2.21
C ILE A 90 -8.25 9.06 0.68
N LEU A 91 -7.04 8.97 0.11
CA LEU A 91 -6.84 9.08 -1.34
C LEU A 91 -7.28 7.84 -2.13
N SER A 92 -7.59 6.71 -1.48
CA SER A 92 -8.03 5.49 -2.16
C SER A 92 -9.32 5.69 -2.95
N ASP A 93 -10.22 6.50 -2.42
CA ASP A 93 -11.56 6.75 -2.98
C ASP A 93 -11.53 7.62 -4.22
N MET A 94 -10.41 8.31 -4.46
CA MET A 94 -10.14 9.04 -5.69
C MET A 94 -10.30 8.15 -6.94
N ARG A 95 -9.95 6.85 -6.82
CA ARG A 95 -10.08 5.87 -7.92
C ARG A 95 -11.53 5.56 -8.30
N ALA A 96 -12.48 5.82 -7.40
CA ALA A 96 -13.90 5.58 -7.63
C ALA A 96 -14.61 6.76 -8.31
N LEU A 97 -13.93 7.90 -8.49
CA LEU A 97 -14.45 9.07 -9.20
C LEU A 97 -14.52 8.84 -10.71
N ASP A 98 -15.45 9.55 -11.36
CA ASP A 98 -15.56 9.61 -12.82
C ASP A 98 -14.28 10.18 -13.45
N GLU A 99 -13.97 9.77 -14.68
CA GLU A 99 -12.71 10.10 -15.37
C GLU A 99 -12.41 11.61 -15.37
N GLU A 100 -13.42 12.43 -15.67
CA GLU A 100 -13.29 13.89 -15.74
C GLU A 100 -12.74 14.50 -14.44
N VAL A 101 -13.19 14.00 -13.28
CA VAL A 101 -12.78 14.49 -11.97
C VAL A 101 -11.52 13.76 -11.48
N ARG A 102 -11.39 12.47 -11.80
CA ARG A 102 -10.30 11.61 -11.36
C ARG A 102 -8.98 11.95 -12.04
N ALA A 103 -8.98 12.22 -13.35
CA ALA A 103 -7.76 12.37 -14.14
C ALA A 103 -6.82 13.48 -13.60
N PRO A 104 -7.30 14.70 -13.31
CA PRO A 104 -6.44 15.75 -12.75
C PRO A 104 -5.85 15.38 -11.38
N LEU A 105 -6.61 14.70 -10.52
CA LEU A 105 -6.13 14.25 -9.22
C LEU A 105 -5.07 13.14 -9.34
N MET A 106 -5.26 12.21 -10.29
CA MET A 106 -4.27 11.17 -10.59
C MET A 106 -2.98 11.75 -11.18
N GLU A 107 -3.07 12.80 -11.99
CA GLU A 107 -1.90 13.53 -12.50
C GLU A 107 -1.13 14.20 -11.36
N HIS A 108 -1.83 14.88 -10.45
CA HIS A 108 -1.24 15.49 -9.26
C HIS A 108 -0.55 14.45 -8.36
N TYR A 109 -1.24 13.35 -8.05
CA TYR A 109 -0.63 12.21 -7.33
C TYR A 109 0.61 11.67 -8.03
N SER A 110 0.59 11.55 -9.36
CA SER A 110 1.72 11.05 -10.14
C SER A 110 2.92 12.00 -10.10
N ARG A 111 2.67 13.32 -10.05
CA ARG A 111 3.71 14.34 -9.87
C ARG A 111 4.39 14.24 -8.52
N ILE A 112 3.61 14.07 -7.45
CA ILE A 112 4.13 13.84 -6.09
C ILE A 112 5.02 12.59 -6.07
N PHE A 113 4.54 11.49 -6.64
CA PHE A 113 5.32 10.25 -6.73
C PHE A 113 6.63 10.44 -7.53
N ALA A 114 6.60 11.19 -8.63
CA ALA A 114 7.80 11.50 -9.40
C ALA A 114 8.83 12.30 -8.59
N GLN A 115 8.38 13.23 -7.74
CA GLN A 115 9.26 13.97 -6.82
C GLN A 115 9.87 13.05 -5.75
N VAL A 116 9.08 12.13 -5.17
CA VAL A 116 9.62 11.13 -4.21
C VAL A 116 10.63 10.22 -4.88
N ARG A 117 10.38 9.78 -6.12
CA ARG A 117 11.35 8.99 -6.92
C ARG A 117 12.65 9.76 -7.14
N ALA A 118 12.58 11.07 -7.36
CA ALA A 118 13.75 11.92 -7.51
C ALA A 118 14.59 12.04 -6.22
N PHE A 119 14.12 11.55 -5.06
CA PHE A 119 14.95 11.49 -3.86
C PHE A 119 16.18 10.62 -4.07
N PHE A 120 16.07 9.58 -4.89
CA PHE A 120 17.07 8.52 -5.00
C PHE A 120 18.09 8.72 -6.11
N GLY A 121 17.90 9.71 -6.99
CA GLY A 121 18.87 10.04 -8.04
C GLY A 121 18.22 10.43 -9.35
N VAL A 122 19.08 10.71 -10.34
CA VAL A 122 18.66 10.93 -11.73
C VAL A 122 18.35 9.56 -12.35
N VAL A 123 17.31 9.50 -13.18
CA VAL A 123 16.95 8.28 -13.92
C VAL A 123 17.59 8.37 -15.29
N GLU A 124 18.68 7.63 -15.52
CA GLU A 124 19.38 7.58 -16.81
C GLU A 124 19.09 6.27 -17.55
N THR A 125 18.92 5.18 -16.81
CA THR A 125 18.67 3.84 -17.33
C THR A 125 17.30 3.29 -16.91
N GLU A 126 16.89 2.19 -17.54
CA GLU A 126 15.72 1.42 -17.11
C GLU A 126 15.90 0.84 -15.70
N HIS A 127 17.11 0.36 -15.40
CA HIS A 127 17.48 -0.08 -14.06
C HIS A 127 17.25 1.01 -13.00
N ASP A 128 17.71 2.24 -13.25
CA ASP A 128 17.51 3.37 -12.32
C ASP A 128 16.01 3.65 -12.11
N ARG A 129 15.22 3.56 -13.18
CA ARG A 129 13.77 3.80 -13.12
C ARG A 129 13.07 2.81 -12.19
N VAL A 130 13.36 1.51 -12.36
CA VAL A 130 12.80 0.43 -11.54
C VAL A 130 13.31 0.53 -10.11
N SER A 131 14.63 0.69 -9.95
CA SER A 131 15.34 0.77 -8.66
C SER A 131 14.89 1.97 -7.80
N HIS A 132 14.76 3.17 -8.40
CA HIS A 132 14.25 4.36 -7.73
C HIS A 132 12.73 4.28 -7.52
N GLY A 133 12.00 3.69 -8.48
CA GLY A 133 10.56 3.46 -8.37
C GLY A 133 10.19 2.56 -7.20
N ALA A 134 10.92 1.45 -7.02
CA ALA A 134 10.78 0.54 -5.89
C ALA A 134 10.97 1.26 -4.55
N ARG A 135 12.07 2.01 -4.39
CA ARG A 135 12.38 2.77 -3.18
C ARG A 135 11.32 3.84 -2.88
N ALA A 136 10.86 4.54 -3.91
CA ALA A 136 9.80 5.53 -3.79
C ALA A 136 8.48 4.90 -3.34
N LEU A 137 8.12 3.73 -3.87
CA LEU A 137 6.92 3.00 -3.48
C LEU A 137 6.99 2.53 -2.02
N ILE A 138 8.09 1.90 -1.61
CA ILE A 138 8.31 1.46 -0.22
C ILE A 138 8.13 2.65 0.74
N LEU A 139 8.80 3.77 0.45
CA LEU A 139 8.75 4.96 1.28
C LEU A 139 7.34 5.59 1.32
N THR A 140 6.71 5.72 0.15
CA THR A 140 5.39 6.35 0.01
C THR A 140 4.31 5.54 0.70
N GLU A 141 4.29 4.22 0.54
CA GLU A 141 3.23 3.37 1.07
C GLU A 141 3.39 3.13 2.56
N ALA A 142 4.61 2.98 3.08
CA ALA A 142 4.83 2.97 4.52
C ALA A 142 4.28 4.24 5.19
N ILE A 143 4.32 5.38 4.49
CA ILE A 143 3.77 6.65 4.97
C ILE A 143 2.25 6.76 4.78
N TYR A 144 1.66 6.20 3.73
CA TYR A 144 0.20 6.14 3.61
C TYR A 144 -0.46 5.27 4.68
N TRP A 145 0.23 4.22 5.12
CA TRP A 145 -0.20 3.37 6.24
C TRP A 145 0.14 3.94 7.62
N PHE A 146 0.83 5.07 7.65
CA PHE A 146 1.30 5.67 8.87
C PHE A 146 0.23 6.10 9.87
N PRO A 147 -0.97 6.56 9.49
CA PRO A 147 -2.05 6.76 10.45
C PRO A 147 -2.36 5.47 11.23
N VAL A 148 -2.45 4.33 10.54
CA VAL A 148 -2.76 3.02 11.15
C VAL A 148 -1.62 2.59 12.07
N THR A 149 -0.37 2.78 11.64
CA THR A 149 0.81 2.47 12.48
C THR A 149 0.85 3.38 13.70
N LEU A 150 0.73 4.70 13.54
CA LEU A 150 0.82 5.67 14.62
C LEU A 150 -0.35 5.55 15.59
N ASP A 151 -1.54 5.07 15.17
CA ASP A 151 -2.70 4.83 16.04
C ASP A 151 -2.41 3.84 17.17
N ALA A 152 -1.36 3.03 17.05
CA ALA A 152 -0.88 2.16 18.12
C ALA A 152 0.04 2.88 19.13
N TYR A 153 0.47 4.12 18.88
CA TYR A 153 1.45 4.86 19.67
C TYR A 153 0.87 6.14 20.25
N PHE A 154 1.34 6.51 21.45
CA PHE A 154 1.10 7.85 21.99
C PHE A 154 1.88 8.90 21.18
N VAL A 155 1.43 10.17 21.24
CA VAL A 155 2.08 11.25 20.47
C VAL A 155 3.52 11.46 20.93
N GLU A 156 3.78 11.26 22.22
CA GLU A 156 5.09 11.34 22.86
C GLU A 156 6.09 10.34 22.28
N ASP A 157 5.60 9.20 21.77
CA ASP A 157 6.43 8.13 21.19
C ASP A 157 6.80 8.42 19.72
N PHE A 158 6.21 9.43 19.08
CA PHE A 158 6.42 9.68 17.65
C PHE A 158 7.88 9.93 17.29
N ALA A 159 8.65 10.59 18.17
CA ALA A 159 10.08 10.80 17.95
C ALA A 159 10.89 9.49 17.95
N ARG A 160 10.50 8.52 18.79
CA ARG A 160 11.07 7.17 18.79
C ARG A 160 10.69 6.44 17.50
N VAL A 161 9.40 6.42 17.16
CA VAL A 161 8.89 5.77 15.92
C VAL A 161 9.63 6.31 14.69
N ARG A 162 9.79 7.63 14.59
CA ARG A 162 10.59 8.29 13.55
C ARG A 162 11.98 7.68 13.44
N THR A 163 12.69 7.63 14.56
CA THR A 163 14.09 7.22 14.61
C THR A 163 14.23 5.78 14.14
N THR A 164 13.34 4.92 14.61
CA THR A 164 13.26 3.52 14.19
C THR A 164 12.95 3.35 12.71
N MET A 165 12.00 4.11 12.16
CA MET A 165 11.71 4.03 10.73
C MET A 165 12.86 4.53 9.87
N ILE A 166 13.52 5.63 10.26
CA ILE A 166 14.70 6.12 9.55
C ILE A 166 15.79 5.06 9.53
N ASP A 167 16.05 4.43 10.67
CA ASP A 167 17.02 3.34 10.76
C ASP A 167 16.65 2.17 9.80
N ILE A 168 15.38 1.71 9.81
CA ILE A 168 14.89 0.67 8.89
C ILE A 168 15.02 1.10 7.43
N PHE A 169 14.60 2.31 7.08
CA PHE A 169 14.67 2.79 5.71
C PHE A 169 16.11 2.99 5.22
N LEU A 170 17.06 3.36 6.07
CA LEU A 170 18.42 3.61 5.61
C LEU A 170 19.28 2.35 5.60
N HIS A 171 19.00 1.39 6.47
CA HIS A 171 19.86 0.24 6.72
C HIS A 171 19.21 -1.11 6.46
N GLY A 172 17.93 -1.14 6.06
CA GLY A 172 17.23 -2.37 5.71
C GLY A 172 17.03 -3.30 6.91
N LEU A 173 17.15 -4.60 6.69
CA LEU A 173 16.99 -5.67 7.70
C LEU A 173 18.25 -6.55 7.82
N THR A 174 19.03 -6.63 6.75
CA THR A 174 20.20 -7.50 6.66
C THR A 174 21.36 -6.91 7.48
N PRO A 175 22.05 -7.70 8.33
CA PRO A 175 23.28 -7.29 9.00
C PRO A 175 24.38 -6.91 7.99
N ALA A 176 25.38 -6.13 8.41
CA ALA A 176 26.45 -5.64 7.51
C ALA A 176 27.20 -6.76 6.74
N ASN A 177 27.32 -7.95 7.35
CA ASN A 177 27.94 -9.14 6.73
C ASN A 177 26.93 -10.20 6.33
N GLY A 178 25.63 -9.91 6.45
CA GLY A 178 24.54 -10.80 6.05
C GLY A 178 24.32 -10.76 4.55
N LEU A 179 23.78 -11.84 4.00
CA LEU A 179 23.42 -11.93 2.59
C LEU A 179 21.92 -12.20 2.48
N TRP A 180 21.22 -11.34 1.74
CA TRP A 180 19.86 -11.62 1.30
C TRP A 180 19.88 -12.69 0.22
N ARG A 181 19.41 -13.90 0.56
CA ARG A 181 19.33 -15.01 -0.38
C ARG A 181 17.96 -15.02 -1.03
N SER A 182 17.94 -14.72 -2.33
CA SER A 182 16.73 -14.80 -3.13
C SER A 182 16.19 -16.22 -3.21
N GLY A 183 14.87 -16.32 -3.31
CA GLY A 183 14.17 -17.59 -3.34
C GLY A 183 12.66 -17.40 -3.39
N GLN A 184 11.96 -18.48 -3.73
CA GLN A 184 10.50 -18.46 -3.82
C GLN A 184 9.91 -19.80 -3.42
N VAL A 185 8.68 -19.76 -2.93
CA VAL A 185 7.86 -20.94 -2.71
C VAL A 185 6.76 -20.99 -3.77
N SER A 186 6.37 -22.21 -4.14
CA SER A 186 5.21 -22.39 -5.02
C SER A 186 3.95 -22.19 -4.19
N LEU A 187 3.33 -21.03 -4.37
CA LEU A 187 2.08 -20.70 -3.68
C LEU A 187 0.87 -21.48 -4.21
N GLY A 188 1.07 -22.34 -5.22
CA GLY A 188 0.09 -23.26 -5.79
C GLY A 188 -1.18 -22.58 -6.31
N GLU A 189 -2.06 -23.35 -6.94
CA GLU A 189 -3.47 -22.99 -7.10
C GLU A 189 -4.24 -23.11 -5.77
N ASP A 190 -3.60 -23.60 -4.70
CA ASP A 190 -4.15 -23.95 -3.38
C ASP A 190 -4.38 -22.76 -2.41
N ALA A 191 -4.38 -21.52 -2.90
CA ALA A 191 -5.13 -20.48 -2.22
C ALA A 191 -6.61 -20.92 -2.17
N PRO A 192 -7.38 -20.71 -1.09
CA PRO A 192 -8.73 -21.27 -0.98
C PRO A 192 -9.57 -20.98 -2.23
N GLY A 193 -9.88 -22.05 -2.99
CA GLY A 193 -10.64 -22.01 -4.24
C GLY A 193 -10.17 -23.07 -5.22
N GLY A 194 -11.00 -24.05 -5.55
CA GLY A 194 -10.77 -25.01 -6.64
C GLY A 194 -11.25 -24.46 -7.99
N THR A 195 -10.90 -25.12 -9.10
CA THR A 195 -11.27 -24.70 -10.47
C THR A 195 -12.80 -24.58 -10.65
N GLY A 196 -13.29 -23.39 -11.05
CA GLY A 196 -14.72 -23.16 -11.29
C GLY A 196 -15.13 -21.68 -11.42
N GLY A 197 -16.34 -21.39 -11.91
CA GLY A 197 -16.80 -20.03 -12.23
C GLY A 197 -16.80 -19.03 -11.04
N GLY A 198 -16.84 -19.52 -9.80
CA GLY A 198 -16.67 -18.68 -8.60
C GLY A 198 -15.27 -18.02 -8.48
N GLN A 199 -14.23 -18.70 -8.96
CA GLN A 199 -12.87 -18.14 -8.98
C GLN A 199 -12.70 -17.00 -9.98
N ASP A 200 -13.34 -17.11 -11.14
CA ASP A 200 -13.29 -16.06 -12.16
C ASP A 200 -13.90 -14.74 -11.64
N PHE A 201 -14.99 -14.83 -10.85
CA PHE A 201 -15.55 -13.69 -10.13
C PHE A 201 -14.56 -13.07 -9.15
N LEU A 202 -13.85 -13.88 -8.35
CA LEU A 202 -12.88 -13.37 -7.38
C LEU A 202 -11.68 -12.70 -8.05
N ARG A 203 -11.17 -13.26 -9.15
CA ARG A 203 -10.05 -12.69 -9.92
C ARG A 203 -10.43 -11.32 -10.46
N VAL A 204 -11.54 -11.26 -11.19
CA VAL A 204 -12.02 -10.01 -11.81
C VAL A 204 -12.40 -8.97 -10.76
N ALA A 205 -13.10 -9.38 -9.70
CA ALA A 205 -13.46 -8.47 -8.61
C ALA A 205 -12.21 -7.91 -7.93
N THR A 206 -11.20 -8.74 -7.65
CA THR A 206 -9.95 -8.29 -7.01
C THR A 206 -9.22 -7.24 -7.84
N ARG A 207 -9.11 -7.50 -9.15
CA ARG A 207 -8.51 -6.59 -10.13
C ARG A 207 -9.28 -5.26 -10.21
N LEU A 208 -10.59 -5.32 -10.39
CA LEU A 208 -11.45 -4.13 -10.50
C LEU A 208 -11.49 -3.30 -9.22
N ILE A 209 -11.50 -3.94 -8.05
CA ILE A 209 -11.46 -3.23 -6.76
C ILE A 209 -10.09 -2.55 -6.58
N GLY A 210 -8.99 -3.20 -6.95
CA GLY A 210 -7.66 -2.60 -6.92
C GLY A 210 -7.53 -1.38 -7.85
N GLU A 211 -8.15 -1.43 -9.03
CA GLU A 211 -8.08 -0.39 -10.05
C GLU A 211 -9.04 0.78 -9.80
N ARG A 212 -10.28 0.49 -9.38
CA ARG A 212 -11.39 1.46 -9.32
C ARG A 212 -11.93 1.69 -7.91
N GLY A 213 -11.30 1.07 -6.91
CA GLY A 213 -11.80 1.04 -5.53
C GLY A 213 -13.04 0.14 -5.38
N TYR A 214 -13.39 -0.13 -4.12
CA TYR A 214 -14.56 -0.94 -3.76
C TYR A 214 -15.83 -0.47 -4.45
N ARG A 215 -16.11 0.84 -4.43
CA ARG A 215 -17.35 1.39 -4.99
C ARG A 215 -17.36 1.41 -6.51
N GLY A 216 -16.20 1.58 -7.15
CA GLY A 216 -16.08 1.61 -8.61
C GLY A 216 -16.26 0.25 -9.28
N ALA A 217 -16.04 -0.85 -8.55
CA ALA A 217 -16.26 -2.23 -8.99
C ALA A 217 -17.72 -2.68 -8.75
N SER A 218 -18.66 -2.32 -9.65
CA SER A 218 -20.07 -2.74 -9.52
C SER A 218 -20.28 -4.19 -9.97
N VAL A 219 -21.38 -4.81 -9.51
CA VAL A 219 -21.78 -6.16 -9.94
C VAL A 219 -21.93 -6.22 -11.46
N GLU A 220 -22.48 -5.17 -12.06
CA GLU A 220 -22.64 -5.05 -13.51
C GLU A 220 -21.30 -5.05 -14.24
N LYS A 221 -20.29 -4.34 -13.71
CA LYS A 221 -18.95 -4.30 -14.31
C LYS A 221 -18.23 -5.65 -14.17
N ILE A 222 -18.33 -6.28 -13.00
CA ILE A 222 -17.75 -7.60 -12.75
C ILE A 222 -18.37 -8.64 -13.70
N ALA A 223 -19.70 -8.66 -13.80
CA ALA A 223 -20.41 -9.59 -14.68
C ALA A 223 -20.12 -9.33 -16.16
N ALA A 224 -20.06 -8.05 -16.57
CA ALA A 224 -19.75 -7.66 -17.94
C ALA A 224 -18.35 -8.11 -18.36
N GLU A 225 -17.35 -7.99 -17.49
CA GLU A 225 -15.98 -8.42 -17.80
C GLU A 225 -15.85 -9.95 -17.94
N LEU A 226 -16.71 -10.70 -17.26
CA LEU A 226 -16.78 -12.16 -17.37
C LEU A 226 -17.71 -12.63 -18.50
N ASN A 227 -18.31 -11.70 -19.26
CA ASN A 227 -19.32 -11.99 -20.27
C ASN A 227 -20.50 -12.83 -19.72
N VAL A 228 -20.90 -12.59 -18.47
CA VAL A 228 -22.02 -13.25 -17.80
C VAL A 228 -23.11 -12.25 -17.42
N THR A 229 -24.31 -12.77 -17.15
CA THR A 229 -25.43 -11.92 -16.71
C THR A 229 -25.31 -11.58 -15.23
N LYS A 230 -25.97 -10.49 -14.81
CA LYS A 230 -26.18 -10.17 -13.39
C LYS A 230 -26.86 -11.32 -12.64
N GLY A 231 -27.76 -12.06 -13.29
CA GLY A 231 -28.37 -13.26 -12.71
C GLY A 231 -27.36 -14.37 -12.42
N SER A 232 -26.38 -14.60 -13.31
CA SER A 232 -25.29 -15.55 -13.08
C SER A 232 -24.41 -15.15 -11.90
N PHE A 233 -24.12 -13.85 -11.73
CA PHE A 233 -23.42 -13.37 -10.53
C PHE A 233 -24.16 -13.75 -9.24
N TYR A 234 -25.47 -13.50 -9.17
CA TYR A 234 -26.27 -13.79 -7.99
C TYR A 234 -26.57 -15.28 -7.78
N HIS A 235 -26.39 -16.10 -8.82
CA HIS A 235 -26.41 -17.56 -8.68
C HIS A 235 -25.20 -18.08 -7.89
N HIS A 236 -24.04 -17.43 -8.06
CA HIS A 236 -22.80 -17.84 -7.37
C HIS A 236 -22.54 -17.08 -6.06
N ASN A 237 -23.11 -15.89 -5.88
CA ASN A 237 -22.81 -15.01 -4.76
C ASN A 237 -24.09 -14.32 -4.25
N ALA A 238 -24.31 -14.28 -2.94
CA ALA A 238 -25.52 -13.65 -2.40
C ALA A 238 -25.48 -12.12 -2.49
N ALA A 239 -24.34 -11.52 -2.16
CA ALA A 239 -24.12 -10.08 -2.28
C ALA A 239 -22.74 -9.74 -2.86
N LYS A 240 -22.58 -8.49 -3.28
CA LYS A 240 -21.27 -7.94 -3.68
C LYS A 240 -20.27 -8.00 -2.52
N ASP A 241 -20.74 -7.71 -1.32
CA ASP A 241 -19.93 -7.61 -0.11
C ASP A 241 -19.33 -8.97 0.24
N ASP A 242 -20.05 -10.07 -0.03
CA ASP A 242 -19.54 -11.44 0.11
C ASP A 242 -18.37 -11.72 -0.83
N VAL A 243 -18.47 -11.27 -2.09
CA VAL A 243 -17.38 -11.41 -3.07
C VAL A 243 -16.15 -10.62 -2.60
N VAL A 244 -16.36 -9.39 -2.11
CA VAL A 244 -15.26 -8.54 -1.64
C VAL A 244 -14.58 -9.14 -0.42
N LEU A 245 -15.36 -9.65 0.54
CA LEU A 245 -14.84 -10.35 1.70
C LEU A 245 -14.06 -11.61 1.29
N ALA A 246 -14.58 -12.38 0.33
CA ALA A 246 -13.89 -13.54 -0.22
C ALA A 246 -12.58 -13.15 -0.93
N CYS A 247 -12.52 -12.02 -1.63
CA CYS A 247 -11.29 -11.47 -2.21
C CYS A 247 -10.24 -11.14 -1.13
N PHE A 248 -10.66 -10.53 0.00
CA PHE A 248 -9.77 -10.27 1.14
C PHE A 248 -9.30 -11.56 1.79
N ARG A 249 -10.21 -12.49 2.10
CA ARG A 249 -9.89 -13.80 2.68
C ARG A 249 -8.88 -14.56 1.83
N ARG A 250 -9.07 -14.59 0.50
CA ARG A 250 -8.12 -15.17 -0.44
C ARG A 250 -6.76 -14.49 -0.34
N SER A 251 -6.72 -13.17 -0.40
CA SER A 251 -5.46 -12.40 -0.40
C SER A 251 -4.64 -12.66 0.87
N TYR A 252 -5.26 -12.64 2.04
CA TYR A 252 -4.57 -12.97 3.28
C TYR A 252 -4.25 -14.46 3.42
N ALA A 253 -5.06 -15.35 2.84
CA ALA A 253 -4.73 -16.77 2.79
C ALA A 253 -3.49 -17.06 1.93
N VAL A 254 -3.31 -16.36 0.80
CA VAL A 254 -2.08 -16.42 -0.02
C VAL A 254 -0.87 -15.94 0.79
N MET A 255 -0.99 -14.78 1.47
CA MET A 255 0.08 -14.27 2.32
C MET A 255 0.45 -15.25 3.44
N ALA A 256 -0.55 -15.81 4.13
CA ALA A 256 -0.34 -16.78 5.19
C ALA A 256 0.22 -18.11 4.66
N ALA A 257 -0.12 -18.53 3.44
CA ALA A 257 0.46 -19.70 2.81
C ALA A 257 1.95 -19.49 2.50
N ALA A 258 2.32 -18.32 1.99
CA ALA A 258 3.73 -17.96 1.74
C ALA A 258 4.55 -18.04 3.04
N GLN A 259 4.04 -17.44 4.11
CA GLN A 259 4.65 -17.48 5.44
C GLN A 259 4.83 -18.93 5.92
N ARG A 260 3.75 -19.73 5.95
CA ARG A 260 3.82 -21.13 6.41
C ARG A 260 4.78 -22.00 5.59
N GLN A 261 4.80 -21.83 4.26
CA GLN A 261 5.70 -22.60 3.40
C GLN A 261 7.16 -22.20 3.62
N ALA A 262 7.43 -20.89 3.79
CA ALA A 262 8.78 -20.41 4.08
C ALA A 262 9.26 -20.84 5.47
N ASP A 263 8.39 -20.85 6.49
CA ASP A 263 8.70 -21.32 7.84
C ASP A 263 9.18 -22.78 7.87
N ALA A 264 8.69 -23.60 6.94
CA ALA A 264 9.06 -25.01 6.80
C ALA A 264 10.43 -25.22 6.12
N LEU A 265 11.03 -24.17 5.55
CA LEU A 265 12.34 -24.27 4.89
C LEU A 265 13.48 -24.39 5.92
N SER A 266 14.52 -25.13 5.57
CA SER A 266 15.79 -25.09 6.29
C SER A 266 16.52 -23.77 6.03
N GLY A 267 17.24 -23.26 7.03
CA GLY A 267 17.99 -22.01 6.90
C GLY A 267 17.79 -21.13 8.13
N ASN A 268 18.35 -19.92 8.06
CA ASN A 268 18.09 -18.88 9.06
C ASN A 268 16.78 -18.14 8.74
N TRP A 269 16.33 -17.30 9.66
CA TRP A 269 15.07 -16.56 9.50
C TRP A 269 15.13 -15.43 8.46
N LEU A 270 16.29 -14.83 8.18
CA LEU A 270 16.45 -13.90 7.07
C LEU A 270 16.14 -14.56 5.72
N ASP A 271 16.65 -15.77 5.47
CA ASP A 271 16.40 -16.52 4.24
C ASP A 271 14.91 -16.86 4.08
N ARG A 272 14.24 -17.26 5.17
CA ARG A 272 12.79 -17.53 5.18
C ARG A 272 11.97 -16.26 4.91
N LEU A 273 12.37 -15.14 5.52
CA LEU A 273 11.74 -13.85 5.30
C LEU A 273 11.93 -13.38 3.84
N ALA A 274 13.13 -13.56 3.28
CA ALA A 274 13.44 -13.24 1.90
C ALA A 274 12.55 -14.02 0.93
N VAL A 275 12.44 -15.34 1.11
CA VAL A 275 11.56 -16.21 0.32
C VAL A 275 10.10 -15.76 0.41
N THR A 276 9.62 -15.43 1.60
CA THR A 276 8.23 -14.97 1.79
C THR A 276 7.98 -13.67 1.03
N ILE A 277 8.87 -12.68 1.17
CA ILE A 277 8.75 -11.37 0.54
C ILE A 277 8.81 -11.51 -0.98
N GLU A 278 9.82 -12.19 -1.52
CA GLU A 278 9.99 -12.34 -2.97
C GLU A 278 8.82 -13.10 -3.61
N SER A 279 8.29 -14.14 -2.94
CA SER A 279 7.10 -14.87 -3.42
C SER A 279 5.88 -13.95 -3.54
N LEU A 280 5.66 -13.09 -2.54
CA LEU A 280 4.51 -12.16 -2.55
C LEU A 280 4.71 -10.97 -3.49
N LEU A 281 5.94 -10.49 -3.66
CA LEU A 281 6.27 -9.49 -4.68
C LEU A 281 5.98 -10.03 -6.08
N ARG A 282 6.37 -11.29 -6.36
CA ARG A 282 6.06 -11.97 -7.63
C ARG A 282 4.56 -12.07 -7.90
N VAL A 283 3.77 -12.48 -6.91
CA VAL A 283 2.30 -12.51 -7.04
C VAL A 283 1.73 -11.14 -7.41
N GLN A 284 2.21 -10.08 -6.75
CA GLN A 284 1.73 -8.71 -6.98
C GLN A 284 2.18 -8.12 -8.33
N MET A 285 3.39 -8.46 -8.78
CA MET A 285 4.00 -7.93 -10.00
C MET A 285 3.67 -8.76 -11.26
N ALA A 286 3.35 -10.05 -11.14
CA ALA A 286 2.85 -10.85 -12.26
C ALA A 286 1.45 -10.40 -12.69
N GLY A 287 0.58 -10.07 -11.72
CA GLY A 287 -0.71 -9.45 -11.98
C GLY A 287 -1.80 -10.37 -12.55
N GLU A 288 -1.57 -11.68 -12.65
CA GLU A 288 -2.58 -12.67 -13.04
C GLU A 288 -3.65 -12.83 -11.94
N TRP A 289 -3.19 -12.86 -10.69
CA TRP A 289 -4.02 -13.00 -9.49
C TRP A 289 -3.49 -12.11 -8.36
N PRO A 290 -3.57 -10.77 -8.51
CA PRO A 290 -3.00 -9.85 -7.55
C PRO A 290 -3.67 -9.98 -6.19
N LEU A 291 -2.96 -9.55 -5.14
CA LEU A 291 -3.53 -9.43 -3.81
C LEU A 291 -4.39 -8.18 -3.75
N LEU A 292 -5.51 -8.27 -3.02
CA LEU A 292 -6.41 -7.14 -2.88
C LEU A 292 -5.74 -6.02 -2.08
N ARG A 293 -5.82 -4.79 -2.59
CA ARG A 293 -5.23 -3.64 -1.92
C ARG A 293 -5.96 -3.32 -0.62
N THR A 294 -5.18 -3.21 0.45
CA THR A 294 -5.65 -2.83 1.78
C THR A 294 -6.29 -1.44 1.81
N THR A 295 -6.02 -0.57 0.83
CA THR A 295 -6.71 0.72 0.67
C THR A 295 -8.21 0.58 0.39
N ALA A 296 -8.68 -0.58 -0.09
CA ALA A 296 -10.11 -0.84 -0.21
C ALA A 296 -10.81 -1.06 1.14
N LEU A 297 -10.07 -1.33 2.24
CA LEU A 297 -10.63 -1.59 3.58
C LEU A 297 -11.48 -0.45 4.11
N GLN A 298 -11.05 0.79 3.89
CA GLN A 298 -11.67 1.96 4.54
C GLN A 298 -13.07 2.26 4.02
N THR A 299 -13.45 1.65 2.90
CA THR A 299 -14.78 1.80 2.29
C THR A 299 -15.72 0.63 2.55
N LEU A 300 -15.24 -0.40 3.24
CA LEU A 300 -16.05 -1.55 3.60
C LEU A 300 -17.09 -1.18 4.68
N PRO A 301 -18.24 -1.87 4.69
CA PRO A 301 -19.14 -1.88 5.84
C PRO A 301 -18.40 -2.18 7.15
N PRO A 302 -18.77 -1.56 8.29
CA PRO A 302 -18.02 -1.70 9.54
C PRO A 302 -17.80 -3.14 10.03
N ASP A 303 -18.81 -3.99 9.87
CA ASP A 303 -18.82 -5.41 10.22
C ASP A 303 -17.83 -6.22 9.37
N VAL A 304 -17.83 -6.02 8.04
CA VAL A 304 -16.87 -6.65 7.13
C VAL A 304 -15.45 -6.12 7.39
N ARG A 305 -15.32 -4.81 7.68
CA ARG A 305 -14.04 -4.16 7.90
C ARG A 305 -13.29 -4.75 9.10
N GLU A 306 -13.97 -5.04 10.21
CA GLU A 306 -13.35 -5.58 11.42
C GLU A 306 -12.73 -6.96 11.18
N GLU A 307 -13.46 -7.87 10.54
CA GLU A 307 -12.95 -9.20 10.18
C GLU A 307 -11.67 -9.10 9.33
N VAL A 308 -11.69 -8.23 8.33
CA VAL A 308 -10.57 -8.10 7.40
C VAL A 308 -9.37 -7.43 8.08
N LEU A 309 -9.59 -6.45 8.96
CA LEU A 309 -8.52 -5.86 9.78
C LEU A 309 -7.86 -6.92 10.67
N ASP A 310 -8.64 -7.85 11.24
CA ASP A 310 -8.09 -8.92 12.05
C ASP A 310 -7.24 -9.91 11.23
N LEU A 311 -7.65 -10.25 10.01
CA LEU A 311 -6.82 -11.02 9.09
C LEU A 311 -5.50 -10.30 8.77
N SER A 312 -5.59 -9.00 8.45
CA SER A 312 -4.43 -8.16 8.19
C SER A 312 -3.45 -8.12 9.38
N ARG A 313 -3.97 -7.94 10.60
CA ARG A 313 -3.18 -7.95 11.84
C ARG A 313 -2.52 -9.29 12.11
N ARG A 314 -3.15 -10.42 11.76
CA ARG A 314 -2.54 -11.75 11.95
C ARG A 314 -1.34 -11.94 11.02
N VAL A 315 -1.49 -11.60 9.74
CA VAL A 315 -0.38 -11.70 8.76
C VAL A 315 0.75 -10.72 9.09
N ALA A 316 0.42 -9.48 9.50
CA ALA A 316 1.42 -8.50 9.94
C ALA A 316 2.22 -9.00 11.17
N ARG A 317 1.52 -9.52 12.19
CA ARG A 317 2.16 -10.11 13.38
C ARG A 317 3.07 -11.29 13.05
N HIS A 318 2.73 -12.11 12.04
CA HIS A 318 3.59 -13.20 11.60
C HIS A 318 4.91 -12.65 11.02
N PHE A 319 4.88 -11.59 10.20
CA PHE A 319 6.13 -10.93 9.77
C PHE A 319 6.95 -10.42 10.94
N SER A 320 6.32 -9.79 11.93
CA SER A 320 7.01 -9.34 13.15
C SER A 320 7.64 -10.51 13.91
N GLY A 321 6.96 -11.67 13.99
CA GLY A 321 7.50 -12.90 14.55
C GLY A 321 8.75 -13.40 13.81
N MET A 322 8.70 -13.50 12.48
CA MET A 322 9.86 -13.89 11.67
C MET A 322 11.06 -12.95 11.89
N ILE A 323 10.79 -11.65 12.04
CA ILE A 323 11.84 -10.64 12.31
C ILE A 323 12.42 -10.83 13.71
N SER A 324 11.57 -11.05 14.73
CA SER A 324 12.01 -11.36 16.09
C SER A 324 12.89 -12.61 16.13
N ASP A 325 12.47 -13.68 15.45
CA ASP A 325 13.22 -14.93 15.42
C ASP A 325 14.56 -14.77 14.68
N GLY A 326 14.61 -13.96 13.62
CA GLY A 326 15.86 -13.62 12.94
C GLY A 326 16.78 -12.69 13.71
N ILE A 327 16.25 -11.87 14.61
CA ILE A 327 17.07 -11.13 15.58
C ILE A 327 17.70 -12.11 16.57
N VAL A 328 16.94 -13.11 17.03
CA VAL A 328 17.42 -14.13 17.98
C VAL A 328 18.49 -15.03 17.36
N ASP A 329 18.34 -15.47 16.10
CA ASP A 329 19.35 -16.28 15.42
C ASP A 329 20.52 -15.46 14.83
N GLY A 330 20.44 -14.13 14.91
CA GLY A 330 21.46 -13.18 14.45
C GLY A 330 21.49 -12.93 12.93
N SER A 331 20.55 -13.50 12.17
CA SER A 331 20.45 -13.31 10.72
C SER A 331 19.79 -11.99 10.32
N ILE A 332 19.00 -11.38 11.21
CA ILE A 332 18.38 -10.06 11.04
C ILE A 332 18.98 -9.10 12.06
N ARG A 333 19.28 -7.87 11.64
CA ARG A 333 19.83 -6.86 12.54
C ARG A 333 18.78 -6.43 13.59
N PRO A 334 19.19 -5.94 14.78
CA PRO A 334 18.24 -5.46 15.78
C PRO A 334 17.40 -4.29 15.24
N VAL A 335 16.10 -4.54 15.03
CA VAL A 335 15.08 -3.57 14.60
C VAL A 335 13.83 -3.71 15.47
N ASP A 336 12.92 -2.75 15.37
CA ASP A 336 11.58 -2.89 15.93
C ASP A 336 10.74 -3.80 15.01
N PRO A 337 10.34 -5.01 15.46
CA PRO A 337 9.70 -5.99 14.59
C PRO A 337 8.30 -5.57 14.12
N GLU A 338 7.58 -4.77 14.93
CA GLU A 338 6.25 -4.28 14.58
C GLU A 338 6.33 -3.22 13.49
N ILE A 339 7.25 -2.26 13.62
CA ILE A 339 7.44 -1.24 12.58
C ILE A 339 7.96 -1.88 11.28
N ALA A 340 8.95 -2.77 11.37
CA ALA A 340 9.50 -3.45 10.20
C ALA A 340 8.47 -4.37 9.50
N GLY A 341 7.68 -5.13 10.26
CA GLY A 341 6.61 -5.98 9.71
C GLY A 341 5.53 -5.17 8.99
N ASN A 342 5.14 -4.02 9.53
CA ASN A 342 4.21 -3.10 8.87
C ASN A 342 4.80 -2.48 7.58
N ILE A 343 6.08 -2.11 7.58
CA ILE A 343 6.77 -1.64 6.37
C ILE A 343 6.76 -2.72 5.30
N ILE A 344 7.11 -3.98 5.63
CA ILE A 344 7.07 -5.10 4.68
C ILE A 344 5.66 -5.29 4.11
N MET A 345 4.65 -5.34 4.97
CA MET A 345 3.25 -5.50 4.57
C MET A 345 2.80 -4.39 3.61
N SER A 346 3.06 -3.12 3.95
CA SER A 346 2.72 -1.98 3.09
C SER A 346 3.48 -2.02 1.76
N SER A 347 4.72 -2.49 1.76
CA SER A 347 5.58 -2.59 0.58
C SER A 347 5.09 -3.69 -0.38
N ILE A 348 4.66 -4.84 0.13
CA ILE A 348 4.02 -5.88 -0.69
C ILE A 348 2.73 -5.35 -1.34
N ASN A 349 1.93 -4.57 -0.60
CA ASN A 349 0.72 -3.95 -1.16
C ASN A 349 1.04 -2.94 -2.27
N ALA A 350 2.15 -2.21 -2.13
CA ALA A 350 2.64 -1.22 -3.09
C ALA A 350 3.16 -1.82 -4.40
N ALA A 351 3.69 -3.05 -4.36
CA ALA A 351 4.39 -3.68 -5.48
C ALA A 351 3.57 -3.74 -6.79
N THR A 352 2.23 -3.83 -6.70
CA THR A 352 1.36 -3.78 -7.89
C THR A 352 1.49 -2.46 -8.66
N GLU A 353 1.75 -1.33 -7.99
CA GLU A 353 1.93 -0.03 -8.66
C GLU A 353 3.21 0.01 -9.49
N LEU A 354 4.25 -0.76 -9.14
CA LEU A 354 5.47 -0.82 -9.95
C LEU A 354 5.15 -1.39 -11.34
N ARG A 355 4.38 -2.48 -11.42
CA ARG A 355 3.89 -3.07 -12.67
C ARG A 355 3.02 -2.11 -13.49
N VAL A 356 2.16 -1.34 -12.81
CA VAL A 356 1.21 -0.43 -13.48
C VAL A 356 1.92 0.82 -14.01
N ARG A 357 2.88 1.37 -13.25
CA ARG A 357 3.61 2.60 -13.56
C ARG A 357 4.81 2.36 -14.45
N ASP A 358 5.41 1.19 -14.33
CA ASP A 358 6.58 0.74 -15.07
C ASP A 358 6.16 -0.50 -15.87
N ARG A 359 5.53 -0.27 -17.03
CA ARG A 359 5.42 -1.28 -18.09
C ARG A 359 6.78 -1.50 -18.76
N SER A 360 7.84 -1.51 -17.96
CA SER A 360 9.23 -1.65 -18.37
C SER A 360 9.46 -2.99 -19.05
N GLY A 361 10.44 -3.04 -19.95
CA GLY A 361 11.00 -4.27 -20.49
C GLY A 361 11.88 -5.02 -19.49
N ALA A 362 12.19 -4.43 -18.33
CA ALA A 362 12.77 -5.14 -17.19
C ALA A 362 11.92 -6.36 -16.84
N GLY A 363 12.56 -7.53 -16.81
CA GLY A 363 11.89 -8.79 -16.49
C GLY A 363 11.36 -8.79 -15.05
N LEU A 364 10.31 -9.58 -14.79
CA LEU A 364 9.72 -9.77 -13.46
C LEU A 364 10.78 -10.08 -12.39
N ASP A 365 11.80 -10.87 -12.74
CA ASP A 365 12.90 -11.23 -11.85
C ASP A 365 13.73 -10.03 -11.40
N GLU A 366 14.10 -9.14 -12.32
CA GLU A 366 14.87 -7.94 -12.00
C GLU A 366 14.05 -6.98 -11.14
N ALA A 367 12.78 -6.77 -11.47
CA ALA A 367 11.90 -5.90 -10.68
C ALA A 367 11.72 -6.40 -9.25
N VAL A 368 11.53 -7.71 -9.06
CA VAL A 368 11.43 -8.34 -7.74
C VAL A 368 12.74 -8.21 -6.98
N ALA A 369 13.88 -8.49 -7.62
CA ALA A 369 15.19 -8.40 -6.99
C ALA A 369 15.52 -6.99 -6.52
N LEU A 370 15.27 -5.96 -7.36
CA LEU A 370 15.52 -4.56 -6.99
C LEU A 370 14.62 -4.09 -5.84
N TYR A 371 13.37 -4.54 -5.84
CA TYR A 371 12.42 -4.20 -4.78
C TYR A 371 12.77 -4.89 -3.46
N ALA A 372 13.10 -6.18 -3.50
CA ALA A 372 13.56 -6.94 -2.34
C ALA A 372 14.87 -6.37 -1.78
N ALA A 373 15.82 -6.01 -2.64
CA ALA A 373 17.09 -5.40 -2.23
C ALA A 373 16.89 -4.08 -1.46
N ALA A 374 15.92 -3.26 -1.85
CA ALA A 374 15.60 -2.02 -1.13
C ALA A 374 15.04 -2.26 0.29
N LEU A 375 14.32 -3.35 0.51
CA LEU A 375 13.89 -3.77 1.86
C LEU A 375 15.03 -4.41 2.65
N ALA A 376 15.85 -5.23 1.98
CA ALA A 376 16.95 -5.97 2.58
C ALA A 376 18.06 -5.07 3.10
N TYR A 377 18.51 -4.11 2.28
CA TYR A 377 19.71 -3.30 2.52
C TYR A 377 19.42 -1.81 2.75
N GLY A 378 18.15 -1.42 2.63
CA GLY A 378 17.72 -0.03 2.78
C GLY A 378 17.57 0.71 1.46
N LEU A 379 17.04 1.92 1.56
CA LEU A 379 16.64 2.79 0.47
C LEU A 379 17.80 3.60 -0.11
N LEU A 380 18.97 3.59 0.51
CA LEU A 380 20.13 4.24 -0.10
C LEU A 380 20.49 3.50 -1.40
N PRO A 381 20.77 4.22 -2.49
CA PRO A 381 21.33 3.60 -3.69
C PRO A 381 22.67 2.99 -3.29
N SER A 382 22.77 1.67 -3.25
CA SER A 382 24.02 0.99 -3.01
C SER A 382 24.88 1.10 -4.28
N GLY A 383 26.12 1.58 -4.15
CA GLY A 383 27.12 1.42 -5.21
C GLY A 383 27.57 -0.04 -5.39
N ALA A 384 27.12 -0.94 -4.52
CA ALA A 384 27.37 -2.37 -4.57
C ALA A 384 26.22 -3.08 -5.31
N ALA A 385 26.60 -3.88 -6.31
CA ALA A 385 25.69 -4.71 -7.10
C ALA A 385 24.85 -5.61 -6.18
N VAL A 386 23.53 -5.63 -6.41
CA VAL A 386 22.69 -6.75 -5.99
C VAL A 386 23.32 -7.99 -6.63
N PRO A 387 23.76 -9.01 -5.86
CA PRO A 387 24.28 -10.22 -6.45
C PRO A 387 23.22 -10.79 -7.40
N ALA A 388 23.60 -11.05 -8.65
CA ALA A 388 22.71 -11.67 -9.61
C ALA A 388 22.15 -12.97 -8.99
N ALA A 389 20.84 -13.17 -9.10
CA ALA A 389 20.21 -14.43 -8.73
C ALA A 389 20.96 -15.55 -9.46
N ILE A 390 21.53 -16.49 -8.71
CA ILE A 390 22.23 -17.67 -9.25
C ILE A 390 21.20 -18.73 -9.62
#